data_AF-A0A6A6IS29-F1
#
_entry.id   AF-A0A6A6IS29-F1
#
_cell.length_a   1.000
_cell.length_b   1.000
_cell.length_c   1.000
_cell.angle_alpha   90.00
_cell.angle_beta   90.00
_cell.angle_gamma   90.00
#
_symmetry.space_group_name_H-M   'P 1'
#
loop_
_entity.id
_entity.type
_entity.pdbx_description
1 polymer ?
#
loop_
_entity_poly.entity_id
_entity_poly.type
_entity_poly.pdbx_seq_one_letter_code
_entity_poly.pdbx_strand_id
1 'polypeptide(L)'
;MTSADDITPLLELFPLDNASEKVLKRVCQTLWEWQDCEQCGNNVPCVSGACPWRRRQKLKPFLGFYQAITSWTSPQCLLRSQHALRSHDDLLDIVRLIRDRPNASKGSLIEEYFSRYDEALPDRIDQLRAFDLAMRVTTMTRCSSRSSIVAHIRPHLVPFVWRGSDSALEFMALAIPKGEPLRLDEENFPALVGMTAHSLEKEHRLQLVGTDDLSKHLLLDGKCRLVHIYHHAGFLKECLLRTREGGSRAKNRSPSTSP
;
A
#
# COMPACT_ATOMS: atom_id res chain seq x y z
N MET A 1 37.41 17.16 -15.93
CA MET A 1 37.51 15.88 -15.20
C MET A 1 36.82 16.09 -13.87
N THR A 2 35.51 15.88 -13.85
CA THR A 2 34.65 16.01 -12.66
C THR A 2 34.78 14.73 -11.83
N SER A 3 35.26 14.87 -10.59
CA SER A 3 35.46 13.74 -9.68
C SER A 3 34.12 13.09 -9.33
N ALA A 4 34.13 11.76 -9.19
CA ALA A 4 32.97 10.95 -8.81
C ALA A 4 32.55 11.14 -7.33
N ASP A 5 33.23 12.01 -6.57
CA ASP A 5 33.03 12.18 -5.13
C ASP A 5 31.87 13.13 -4.77
N ASP A 6 31.39 13.96 -5.70
CA ASP A 6 30.34 14.97 -5.46
C ASP A 6 28.90 14.43 -5.52
N ILE A 7 28.69 13.13 -5.79
CA ILE A 7 27.35 12.52 -5.89
C ILE A 7 26.90 11.90 -4.56
N THR A 8 27.83 11.66 -3.65
CA THR A 8 27.62 11.05 -2.33
C THR A 8 26.61 11.79 -1.43
N PRO A 9 26.49 13.14 -1.42
CA PRO A 9 25.55 13.85 -0.55
C PRO A 9 24.07 13.68 -0.93
N LEU A 10 23.77 13.36 -2.19
CA LEU A 10 22.37 13.27 -2.66
C LEU A 10 21.70 11.94 -2.29
N LEU A 11 22.49 10.87 -2.15
CA LEU A 11 21.99 9.55 -1.74
C LEU A 11 21.55 9.52 -0.27
N GLU A 12 22.12 10.38 0.59
CA GLU A 12 21.68 10.52 1.98
C GLU A 12 20.34 11.27 2.11
N LEU A 13 19.97 12.10 1.13
CA LEU A 13 18.74 12.90 1.19
C LEU A 13 17.47 12.09 0.86
N PHE A 14 17.63 10.99 0.13
CA PHE A 14 16.52 10.13 -0.31
C PHE A 14 16.80 8.66 0.07
N PRO A 15 16.69 8.30 1.36
CA PRO A 15 17.07 6.98 1.88
C PRO A 15 16.26 5.81 1.31
N LEU A 16 15.15 6.10 0.62
CA LEU A 16 14.27 5.12 0.00
C LEU A 16 14.27 5.19 -1.53
N ASP A 17 15.21 5.95 -2.11
CA ASP A 17 15.39 5.98 -3.54
C ASP A 17 16.04 4.67 -4.03
N ASN A 18 15.70 4.26 -5.24
CA ASN A 18 16.28 3.07 -5.90
C ASN A 18 16.11 1.75 -5.13
N ALA A 19 14.86 1.33 -4.89
CA ALA A 19 14.57 0.01 -4.32
C ALA A 19 15.11 -1.12 -5.22
N SER A 20 16.20 -1.76 -4.77
CA SER A 20 16.85 -2.88 -5.47
C SER A 20 15.96 -4.13 -5.54
N GLU A 21 16.29 -5.10 -6.40
CA GLU A 21 15.55 -6.36 -6.49
C GLU A 21 15.48 -7.12 -5.15
N LYS A 22 16.55 -7.01 -4.33
CA LYS A 22 16.56 -7.55 -2.96
C LYS A 22 15.56 -6.84 -2.05
N VAL A 23 15.42 -5.52 -2.14
CA VAL A 23 14.39 -4.76 -1.43
C VAL A 23 12.99 -5.19 -1.88
N LEU A 24 12.74 -5.23 -3.19
CA LEU A 24 11.44 -5.64 -3.75
C LEU A 24 11.04 -7.04 -3.31
N LYS A 25 12.00 -7.95 -3.19
CA LYS A 25 11.79 -9.30 -2.65
C LYS A 25 11.36 -9.25 -1.18
N ARG A 26 12.05 -8.47 -0.35
CA ARG A 26 11.68 -8.26 1.06
C ARG A 26 10.32 -7.59 1.23
N VAL A 27 9.92 -6.70 0.31
CA VAL A 27 8.57 -6.12 0.28
C VAL A 27 7.53 -7.24 0.11
N CYS A 28 7.70 -8.13 -0.87
CA CYS A 28 6.79 -9.25 -1.08
C CYS A 28 6.72 -10.19 0.13
N GLN A 29 7.88 -10.52 0.72
CA GLN A 29 7.96 -11.33 1.95
C GLN A 29 7.22 -10.65 3.11
N THR A 30 7.34 -9.34 3.22
CA THR A 30 6.74 -8.56 4.31
C THR A 30 5.22 -8.37 4.12
N LEU A 31 4.73 -8.24 2.89
CA LEU A 31 3.29 -8.08 2.65
C LEU A 31 2.53 -9.40 2.65
N TRP A 32 3.11 -10.44 2.06
CA TRP A 32 2.42 -11.70 1.78
C TRP A 32 3.04 -12.92 2.45
N GLU A 33 4.04 -12.75 3.33
CA GLU A 33 4.71 -13.85 4.04
C GLU A 33 5.32 -14.90 3.10
N TRP A 34 5.69 -14.47 1.90
CA TRP A 34 6.34 -15.33 0.92
C TRP A 34 7.59 -15.96 1.52
N GLN A 35 7.70 -17.28 1.37
CA GLN A 35 8.90 -18.02 1.71
C GLN A 35 9.77 -18.15 0.47
N ASP A 36 11.06 -17.90 0.65
CA ASP A 36 12.02 -18.17 -0.41
C ASP A 36 12.14 -19.67 -0.62
N CYS A 37 12.18 -20.10 -1.88
CA CYS A 37 12.70 -21.43 -2.16
C CYS A 37 14.23 -21.41 -2.03
N GLU A 38 14.84 -22.56 -1.77
CA GLU A 38 16.28 -22.72 -1.57
C GLU A 38 17.11 -22.05 -2.70
N GLN A 39 16.64 -22.12 -3.95
CA GLN A 39 17.29 -21.50 -5.10
C GLN A 39 17.20 -19.97 -5.10
N CYS A 40 16.05 -19.41 -4.71
CA CYS A 40 15.85 -17.97 -4.60
C CYS A 40 16.66 -17.36 -3.45
N GLY A 41 16.99 -18.13 -2.41
CA GLY A 41 17.90 -17.71 -1.35
C GLY A 41 19.33 -17.49 -1.85
N ASN A 42 19.74 -18.24 -2.87
CA ASN A 42 21.10 -18.25 -3.43
C ASN A 42 21.30 -17.36 -4.67
N ASN A 43 20.36 -16.45 -4.97
CA ASN A 43 20.36 -15.60 -6.18
C ASN A 43 20.37 -16.39 -7.52
N VAL A 44 19.89 -17.62 -7.53
CA VAL A 44 19.79 -18.45 -8.74
C VAL A 44 18.40 -18.28 -9.38
N PRO A 45 18.27 -18.28 -10.72
CA PRO A 45 16.97 -18.27 -11.40
C PRO A 45 16.08 -19.42 -10.93
N CYS A 46 14.89 -19.08 -10.44
CA CYS A 46 14.00 -20.05 -9.81
C CYS A 46 13.40 -21.03 -10.82
N VAL A 47 13.76 -22.31 -10.72
CA VAL A 47 13.13 -23.39 -11.52
C VAL A 47 11.94 -24.06 -10.82
N SER A 48 11.77 -23.85 -9.51
CA SER A 48 10.65 -24.42 -8.76
C SER A 48 9.30 -23.77 -9.12
N GLY A 49 8.35 -24.59 -9.59
CA GLY A 49 6.98 -24.16 -9.90
C GLY A 49 6.20 -23.63 -8.70
N ALA A 50 6.57 -24.04 -7.49
CA ALA A 50 5.90 -23.65 -6.24
C ALA A 50 6.37 -22.30 -5.69
N CYS A 51 7.45 -21.71 -6.23
CA CYS A 51 8.00 -20.48 -5.67
C CYS A 51 7.09 -19.27 -5.94
N PRO A 52 6.66 -18.53 -4.89
CA PRO A 52 5.86 -17.32 -5.04
C PRO A 52 6.53 -16.26 -5.92
N TRP A 53 7.87 -16.19 -5.90
CA TRP A 53 8.65 -15.24 -6.68
C TRP A 53 8.43 -15.35 -8.20
N ARG A 54 7.99 -16.49 -8.72
CA ARG A 54 7.59 -16.62 -10.14
C ARG A 54 6.42 -15.72 -10.51
N ARG A 55 5.53 -15.41 -9.55
CA ARG A 55 4.38 -14.52 -9.73
C ARG A 55 4.78 -13.05 -9.81
N ARG A 56 6.06 -12.69 -9.59
CA ARG A 56 6.58 -11.32 -9.69
C ARG A 56 6.23 -10.60 -10.99
N GLN A 57 6.15 -11.33 -12.11
CA GLN A 57 5.79 -10.73 -13.41
C GLN A 57 4.40 -10.09 -13.36
N LYS A 58 3.45 -10.70 -12.65
CA LYS A 58 2.09 -10.17 -12.45
C LYS A 58 2.04 -9.05 -11.41
N LEU A 59 3.09 -8.91 -10.60
CA LEU A 59 3.24 -7.86 -9.59
C LEU A 59 4.09 -6.67 -10.04
N LYS A 60 4.66 -6.71 -11.26
CA LYS A 60 5.44 -5.59 -11.82
C LYS A 60 4.77 -4.22 -11.65
N PRO A 61 3.46 -4.05 -11.91
CA PRO A 61 2.80 -2.77 -11.68
C PRO A 61 2.88 -2.31 -10.21
N PHE A 62 2.66 -3.23 -9.26
CA PHE A 62 2.76 -2.93 -7.84
C PHE A 62 4.21 -2.60 -7.42
N LEU A 63 5.20 -3.35 -7.93
CA LEU A 63 6.61 -3.09 -7.61
C LEU A 63 7.07 -1.74 -8.16
N GLY A 64 6.61 -1.36 -9.36
CA GLY A 64 6.83 -0.02 -9.90
C GLY A 64 6.13 1.06 -9.09
N PHE A 65 4.90 0.80 -8.61
CA PHE A 65 4.21 1.69 -7.68
C PHE A 65 5.00 1.88 -6.38
N TYR A 66 5.50 0.79 -5.78
CA TYR A 66 6.32 0.86 -4.57
C TYR A 66 7.53 1.75 -4.77
N GLN A 67 8.31 1.49 -5.81
CA GLN A 67 9.48 2.30 -6.18
C GLN A 67 9.12 3.77 -6.34
N ALA A 68 8.03 4.06 -7.06
CA ALA A 68 7.57 5.41 -7.27
C ALA A 68 7.19 6.10 -5.95
N ILE A 69 6.40 5.48 -5.07
CA ILE A 69 5.98 6.15 -3.83
C ILE A 69 7.13 6.33 -2.82
N THR A 70 8.14 5.47 -2.87
CA THR A 70 9.30 5.58 -1.97
C THR A 70 10.34 6.58 -2.47
N SER A 71 10.57 6.67 -3.79
CA SER A 71 11.59 7.58 -4.37
C SER A 71 11.31 9.07 -4.10
N TRP A 72 10.03 9.45 -3.93
CA TRP A 72 9.63 10.83 -3.61
C TRP A 72 9.56 11.13 -2.12
N THR A 73 10.00 10.22 -1.26
CA THR A 73 9.95 10.43 0.20
C THR A 73 11.16 11.24 0.62
N SER A 74 10.96 12.55 0.82
CA SER A 74 11.96 13.42 1.42
C SER A 74 11.65 13.69 2.91
N PRO A 75 12.68 13.73 3.76
CA PRO A 75 12.55 14.25 5.11
C PRO A 75 12.02 15.68 5.11
N GLN A 76 11.26 16.07 6.14
CA GLN A 76 10.77 17.44 6.24
C GLN A 76 11.92 18.45 6.39
N CYS A 77 12.98 18.07 7.10
CA CYS A 77 14.18 18.88 7.26
C CYS A 77 15.39 18.15 6.68
N LEU A 78 15.78 18.52 5.46
CA LEU A 78 16.96 17.98 4.77
C LEU A 78 18.28 18.28 5.49
N LEU A 79 18.30 19.30 6.36
CA LEU A 79 19.49 19.74 7.11
C LEU A 79 19.62 19.07 8.50
N ARG A 80 18.69 18.18 8.87
CA ARG A 80 18.73 17.45 10.13
C ARG A 80 18.97 15.97 9.85
N SER A 81 19.87 15.33 10.61
CA SER A 81 20.21 13.91 10.45
C SER A 81 19.13 12.93 10.94
N GLN A 82 18.10 13.42 11.64
CA GLN A 82 17.09 12.57 12.31
C GLN A 82 15.90 12.32 11.40
N HIS A 83 16.03 11.32 10.52
CA HIS A 83 14.98 10.90 9.61
C HIS A 83 14.13 9.78 10.22
N ALA A 84 12.81 9.85 10.02
CA ALA A 84 11.89 8.80 10.46
C ALA A 84 12.12 7.47 9.70
N LEU A 85 12.49 7.56 8.42
CA LEU A 85 12.86 6.42 7.58
C LEU A 85 14.29 6.63 7.09
N ARG A 86 15.22 5.78 7.51
CA ARG A 86 16.64 5.80 7.10
C ARG A 86 16.93 4.74 6.05
N SER A 87 16.04 3.78 5.91
CA SER A 87 16.14 2.69 4.95
C SER A 87 14.77 2.10 4.63
N HIS A 88 14.71 1.29 3.56
CA HIS A 88 13.55 0.46 3.28
C HIS A 88 13.24 -0.52 4.42
N ASP A 89 14.24 -0.91 5.23
CA ASP A 89 14.02 -1.82 6.35
C ASP A 89 13.19 -1.16 7.46
N ASP A 90 13.43 0.13 7.77
CA ASP A 90 12.58 0.88 8.71
C ASP A 90 11.11 0.89 8.22
N LEU A 91 10.89 1.14 6.92
CA LEU A 91 9.56 1.13 6.33
C LEU A 91 8.88 -0.24 6.44
N LEU A 92 9.64 -1.31 6.17
CA LEU A 92 9.13 -2.68 6.26
C LEU A 92 8.86 -3.10 7.71
N ASP A 93 9.62 -2.60 8.68
CA ASP A 93 9.36 -2.83 10.11
C ASP A 93 8.08 -2.14 10.57
N ILE A 94 7.82 -0.92 10.11
CA ILE A 94 6.53 -0.25 10.36
C ILE A 94 5.37 -1.03 9.70
N VAL A 95 5.54 -1.52 8.47
CA VAL A 95 4.53 -2.36 7.79
C VAL A 95 4.23 -3.62 8.62
N ARG A 96 5.27 -4.29 9.16
CA ARG A 96 5.08 -5.46 10.04
C ARG A 96 4.32 -5.06 11.31
N LEU A 97 4.72 -3.98 11.95
CA LEU A 97 4.08 -3.49 13.18
C LEU A 97 2.58 -3.22 12.99
N ILE A 98 2.20 -2.49 11.93
CA ILE A 98 0.80 -2.21 11.59
C ILE A 98 0.01 -3.51 11.38
N ARG A 99 0.63 -4.47 10.70
CA ARG A 99 -0.01 -5.75 10.34
C ARG A 99 -0.17 -6.69 11.53
N ASP A 100 0.79 -6.68 12.45
CA ASP A 100 0.79 -7.54 13.63
C ASP A 100 -0.13 -6.97 14.73
N ARG A 101 -0.37 -5.65 14.71
CA ARG A 101 -1.27 -4.95 15.66
C ARG A 101 -2.31 -4.08 14.93
N PRO A 102 -3.19 -4.67 14.11
CA PRO A 102 -4.06 -3.90 13.22
C PRO A 102 -5.20 -3.16 13.93
N ASN A 103 -5.49 -3.52 15.20
CA ASN A 103 -6.45 -2.86 16.08
C ASN A 103 -5.85 -1.76 16.95
N ALA A 104 -4.52 -1.63 17.00
CA ALA A 104 -3.88 -0.57 17.76
C ALA A 104 -4.04 0.77 17.04
N SER A 105 -4.17 1.85 17.80
CA SER A 105 -4.27 3.19 17.23
C SER A 105 -2.96 3.60 16.57
N LYS A 106 -3.04 4.41 15.51
CA LYS A 106 -1.85 4.94 14.84
C LYS A 106 -0.88 5.63 15.82
N GLY A 107 -1.43 6.39 16.78
CA GLY A 107 -0.66 7.10 17.80
C GLY A 107 0.16 6.16 18.67
N SER A 108 -0.43 5.06 19.16
CA SER A 108 0.28 4.10 20.00
C SER A 108 1.34 3.32 19.22
N LEU A 109 1.07 2.99 17.95
CA LEU A 109 2.07 2.34 17.09
C LEU A 109 3.28 3.25 16.82
N ILE A 110 3.04 4.55 16.59
CA ILE A 110 4.13 5.53 16.42
C ILE A 110 4.97 5.62 17.68
N GLU A 111 4.34 5.75 18.85
CA GLU A 111 5.03 5.80 20.14
C GLU A 111 5.84 4.52 20.39
N GLU A 112 5.24 3.35 20.15
CA GLU A 112 5.93 2.07 20.28
C GLU A 112 7.16 1.97 19.37
N TYR A 113 7.03 2.33 18.09
CA TYR A 113 8.11 2.21 17.12
C TYR A 113 9.29 3.13 17.46
N PHE A 114 9.00 4.42 17.71
CA PHE A 114 10.04 5.42 17.94
C PHE A 114 10.55 5.45 19.38
N SER A 115 9.88 4.83 20.35
CA SER A 115 10.41 4.66 21.72
C SER A 115 11.74 3.91 21.78
N ARG A 116 12.07 3.15 20.72
CA ARG A 116 13.30 2.37 20.58
C ARG A 116 14.48 3.16 20.01
N TYR A 117 14.26 4.43 19.67
CA TYR A 117 15.34 5.28 19.17
C TYR A 117 16.15 5.77 20.37
N ASP A 118 17.40 5.31 20.47
CA ASP A 118 18.35 5.75 21.50
C ASP A 118 18.84 7.19 21.27
N GLU A 119 18.66 7.71 20.05
CA GLU A 119 18.98 9.08 19.65
C GLU A 119 17.79 10.05 19.83
N ALA A 120 18.01 11.31 19.45
CA ALA A 120 16.93 12.29 19.37
C ALA A 120 15.85 11.87 18.36
N LEU A 121 14.60 11.93 18.81
CA LEU A 121 13.42 11.53 18.05
C LEU A 121 13.27 12.36 16.75
N PRO A 122 12.93 11.71 15.62
CA PRO A 122 12.54 12.42 14.40
C PRO A 122 11.35 13.36 14.64
N ASP A 123 11.19 14.38 13.80
CA ASP A 123 10.05 15.30 13.88
C ASP A 123 8.71 14.54 13.80
N ARG A 124 7.71 14.99 14.57
CA ARG A 124 6.40 14.32 14.65
C ARG A 124 5.71 14.20 13.28
N ILE A 125 5.89 15.18 12.40
CA ILE A 125 5.33 15.14 11.04
C ILE A 125 6.00 14.05 10.21
N ASP A 126 7.31 13.86 10.33
CA ASP A 126 8.04 12.80 9.62
C ASP A 126 7.66 11.41 10.17
N GLN A 127 7.47 11.28 11.48
CA GLN A 127 6.91 10.06 12.08
C GLN A 127 5.52 9.72 11.50
N LEU A 128 4.62 10.71 11.42
CA LEU A 128 3.28 10.54 10.85
C LEU A 128 3.32 10.13 9.38
N ARG A 129 4.22 10.75 8.59
CA ARG A 129 4.41 10.44 7.17
C ARG A 129 4.97 9.04 6.95
N ALA A 130 5.89 8.59 7.79
CA ALA A 130 6.42 7.23 7.72
C ALA A 130 5.31 6.18 7.87
N PHE A 131 4.40 6.39 8.82
CA PHE A 131 3.24 5.54 9.02
C PHE A 131 2.21 5.66 7.89
N ASP A 132 1.96 6.86 7.36
CA ASP A 132 1.10 7.03 6.18
C ASP A 132 1.69 6.29 4.96
N LEU A 133 3.00 6.35 4.75
CA LEU A 133 3.66 5.62 3.67
C LEU A 133 3.55 4.10 3.88
N ALA A 134 3.80 3.61 5.09
CA ALA A 134 3.67 2.19 5.41
C ALA A 134 2.23 1.68 5.20
N MET A 135 1.22 2.45 5.61
CA MET A 135 -0.17 2.13 5.37
C MET A 135 -0.46 2.08 3.86
N ARG A 136 -0.01 3.07 3.11
CA ARG A 136 -0.16 3.11 1.65
C ARG A 136 0.53 1.95 0.94
N VAL A 137 1.72 1.53 1.37
CA VAL A 137 2.39 0.32 0.87
C VAL A 137 1.55 -0.93 1.16
N THR A 138 0.94 -0.99 2.34
CA THR A 138 0.19 -2.16 2.83
C THR A 138 -1.17 -2.32 2.14
N THR A 139 -1.84 -1.23 1.76
CA THR A 139 -3.23 -1.29 1.28
C THR A 139 -3.45 -0.69 -0.10
N MET A 140 -2.45 0.01 -0.64
CA MET A 140 -2.59 0.82 -1.85
C MET A 140 -3.72 1.85 -1.75
N THR A 141 -4.04 2.30 -0.54
CA THR A 141 -4.96 3.40 -0.29
C THR A 141 -4.17 4.64 0.06
N ARG A 142 -4.52 5.80 -0.50
CA ARG A 142 -3.92 7.05 -0.07
C ARG A 142 -4.44 7.46 1.31
N CYS A 143 -3.53 7.59 2.26
CA CYS A 143 -3.74 8.33 3.49
C CYS A 143 -2.96 9.65 3.43
N SER A 144 -3.58 10.74 3.86
CA SER A 144 -2.92 12.04 4.01
C SER A 144 -3.25 12.63 5.37
N SER A 145 -2.24 13.12 6.07
CA SER A 145 -2.38 13.94 7.28
C SER A 145 -2.73 15.41 6.97
N ARG A 146 -2.78 15.82 5.69
CA ARG A 146 -3.06 17.21 5.27
C ARG A 146 -4.36 17.33 4.49
N SER A 147 -5.19 18.27 4.94
CA SER A 147 -6.24 18.89 4.13
C SER A 147 -5.56 19.56 2.93
N SER A 148 -5.89 19.12 1.72
CA SER A 148 -5.41 19.75 0.50
C SER A 148 -6.42 20.80 0.03
N ILE A 149 -5.99 21.80 -0.74
CA ILE A 149 -6.91 22.76 -1.40
C ILE A 149 -7.94 22.04 -2.28
N VAL A 150 -7.62 20.81 -2.73
CA VAL A 150 -8.52 19.92 -3.45
C VAL A 150 -9.76 19.57 -2.61
N ALA A 151 -9.67 19.59 -1.28
CA ALA A 151 -10.82 19.36 -0.40
C ALA A 151 -11.94 20.38 -0.55
N HIS A 152 -11.60 21.63 -0.88
CA HIS A 152 -12.61 22.66 -1.13
C HIS A 152 -13.23 22.54 -2.54
N ILE A 153 -12.53 21.95 -3.51
CA ILE A 153 -12.94 21.92 -4.92
C ILE A 153 -13.63 20.60 -5.28
N ARG A 154 -13.12 19.49 -4.75
CA ARG A 154 -13.56 18.10 -5.01
C ARG A 154 -13.44 17.26 -3.73
N PRO A 155 -14.40 17.40 -2.79
CA PRO A 155 -14.37 16.72 -1.49
C PRO A 155 -14.24 15.19 -1.59
N HIS A 156 -14.86 14.59 -2.61
CA HIS A 156 -14.83 13.15 -2.86
C HIS A 156 -13.49 12.63 -3.42
N LEU A 157 -12.56 13.51 -3.81
CA LEU A 157 -11.23 13.14 -4.30
C LEU A 157 -10.13 13.28 -3.24
N VAL A 158 -10.49 13.75 -2.04
CA VAL A 158 -9.55 13.95 -0.93
C VAL A 158 -9.13 12.59 -0.37
N PRO A 159 -7.82 12.37 -0.14
CA PRO A 159 -7.38 11.17 0.56
C PRO A 159 -8.02 11.06 1.94
N PHE A 160 -8.33 9.84 2.36
CA PHE A 160 -8.80 9.61 3.73
C PHE A 160 -7.71 10.00 4.72
N VAL A 161 -8.11 10.56 5.86
CA VAL A 161 -7.17 10.91 6.93
C VAL A 161 -7.12 9.75 7.91
N TRP A 162 -5.95 9.10 8.02
CA TRP A 162 -5.72 8.13 9.09
C TRP A 162 -5.31 8.87 10.36
N ARG A 163 -6.27 9.12 11.26
CA ARG A 163 -6.05 9.93 12.47
C ARG A 163 -5.24 9.16 13.50
N GLY A 164 -4.62 9.88 14.43
CA GLY A 164 -3.83 9.29 15.50
C GLY A 164 -4.64 8.34 16.40
N SER A 165 -5.93 8.60 16.58
CA SER A 165 -6.86 7.76 17.35
C SER A 165 -7.25 6.47 16.65
N ASP A 166 -7.21 6.45 15.32
CA ASP A 166 -7.83 5.40 14.53
C ASP A 166 -6.86 4.23 14.36
N SER A 167 -7.37 3.01 14.44
CA SER A 167 -6.64 1.81 14.07
C SER A 167 -6.55 1.65 12.54
N ALA A 168 -5.65 0.78 12.08
CA ALA A 168 -5.54 0.47 10.65
C ALA A 168 -6.83 -0.18 10.10
N LEU A 169 -7.51 -1.00 10.92
CA LEU A 169 -8.77 -1.63 10.53
C LEU A 169 -9.92 -0.63 10.41
N GLU A 170 -10.06 0.30 11.35
CA GLU A 170 -11.07 1.36 11.28
C GLU A 170 -10.84 2.25 10.06
N PHE A 171 -9.59 2.66 9.82
CA PHE A 171 -9.23 3.41 8.63
C PHE A 171 -9.63 2.68 7.34
N MET A 172 -9.32 1.38 7.23
CA MET A 172 -9.66 0.60 6.05
C MET A 172 -11.15 0.35 5.89
N ALA A 173 -11.89 0.21 6.99
CA ALA A 173 -13.35 0.10 6.96
C ALA A 173 -14.02 1.39 6.45
N LEU A 174 -13.40 2.55 6.71
CA LEU A 174 -13.87 3.84 6.18
C LEU A 174 -13.45 4.05 4.72
N ALA A 175 -12.22 3.65 4.36
CA ALA A 175 -11.67 3.89 3.03
C ALA A 175 -12.26 2.97 1.95
N ILE A 176 -12.69 1.76 2.32
CA ILE A 176 -13.35 0.83 1.40
C ILE A 176 -14.81 0.71 1.84
N PRO A 177 -15.77 1.26 1.08
CA PRO A 177 -17.18 1.17 1.41
C PRO A 177 -17.60 -0.30 1.56
N LYS A 178 -17.96 -0.70 2.78
CA LYS A 178 -18.69 -1.94 3.04
C LYS A 178 -20.19 -1.69 2.82
N GLY A 179 -20.55 -1.20 1.64
CA GLY A 179 -21.95 -1.12 1.27
C GLY A 179 -22.53 -2.53 1.17
N GLU A 180 -23.82 -2.69 1.46
CA GLU A 180 -24.55 -3.79 0.85
C GLU A 180 -24.29 -3.71 -0.66
N PRO A 181 -24.03 -4.84 -1.35
CA PRO A 181 -24.00 -4.82 -2.80
C PRO A 181 -25.26 -4.10 -3.24
N LEU A 182 -25.13 -3.07 -4.10
CA LEU A 182 -26.28 -2.38 -4.67
C LEU A 182 -27.26 -3.47 -5.10
N ARG A 183 -28.38 -3.58 -4.38
CA ARG A 183 -29.49 -4.40 -4.81
C ARG A 183 -29.99 -3.66 -6.02
N LEU A 184 -29.54 -4.13 -7.17
CA LEU A 184 -29.94 -3.57 -8.43
C LEU A 184 -31.38 -4.01 -8.59
N ASP A 185 -32.31 -3.09 -8.35
CA ASP A 185 -33.74 -3.30 -8.53
C ASP A 185 -33.93 -3.92 -9.92
N GLU A 186 -34.53 -5.12 -10.00
CA GLU A 186 -34.64 -5.87 -11.26
C GLU A 186 -35.33 -5.06 -12.38
N GLU A 187 -36.12 -4.04 -12.01
CA GLU A 187 -36.78 -3.13 -12.95
C GLU A 187 -35.83 -2.17 -13.68
N ASN A 188 -34.68 -1.80 -13.09
CA ASN A 188 -33.67 -0.92 -13.71
C ASN A 188 -32.56 -1.71 -14.43
N PHE A 189 -32.55 -3.03 -14.28
CA PHE A 189 -31.49 -3.92 -14.77
C PHE A 189 -31.42 -4.12 -16.29
N PRO A 190 -32.53 -4.17 -17.04
CA PRO A 190 -32.48 -4.41 -18.49
C PRO A 190 -31.64 -3.37 -19.23
N ALA A 191 -31.54 -2.14 -18.71
CA ALA A 191 -30.77 -1.05 -19.30
C ALA A 191 -29.25 -1.14 -19.04
N LEU A 192 -28.82 -1.85 -17.99
CA LEU A 192 -27.41 -2.00 -17.61
C LEU A 192 -26.81 -3.32 -18.11
N VAL A 193 -27.64 -4.34 -18.36
CA VAL A 193 -27.21 -5.61 -18.94
C VAL A 193 -26.71 -5.37 -20.37
N GLY A 194 -25.41 -5.61 -20.59
CA GLY A 194 -24.76 -5.38 -21.88
C GLY A 194 -23.97 -4.07 -21.98
N MET A 195 -23.97 -3.22 -20.95
CA MET A 195 -23.05 -2.10 -20.89
C MET A 195 -21.61 -2.61 -20.85
N THR A 196 -20.86 -2.27 -21.90
CA THR A 196 -19.42 -2.51 -21.96
C THR A 196 -18.66 -1.25 -21.57
N ALA A 197 -17.38 -1.40 -21.24
CA ALA A 197 -16.47 -0.26 -21.12
C ALA A 197 -16.53 0.65 -22.37
N HIS A 198 -16.68 0.05 -23.55
CA HIS A 198 -16.81 0.78 -24.81
C HIS A 198 -18.09 1.62 -24.87
N SER A 199 -19.24 1.07 -24.47
CA SER A 199 -20.50 1.82 -24.41
C SER A 199 -20.43 2.95 -23.39
N LEU A 200 -19.81 2.73 -22.23
CA LEU A 200 -19.58 3.80 -21.24
C LEU A 200 -18.76 4.95 -21.83
N GLU A 201 -17.71 4.64 -22.61
CA GLU A 201 -16.87 5.65 -23.25
C GLU A 201 -17.55 6.35 -24.43
N LYS A 202 -18.21 5.60 -25.31
CA LYS A 202 -18.77 6.12 -26.56
C LYS A 202 -20.15 6.75 -26.40
N GLU A 203 -21.03 6.07 -25.69
CA GLU A 203 -22.44 6.46 -25.59
C GLU A 203 -22.64 7.41 -24.41
N HIS A 204 -21.99 7.13 -23.27
CA HIS A 204 -22.12 7.94 -22.05
C HIS A 204 -21.03 9.00 -21.90
N ARG A 205 -20.04 9.02 -22.80
CA ARG A 205 -18.90 9.95 -22.79
C ARG A 205 -18.16 9.97 -21.45
N LEU A 206 -18.11 8.80 -20.80
CA LEU A 206 -17.29 8.59 -19.61
C LEU A 206 -15.85 8.32 -20.04
N GLN A 207 -14.89 8.62 -19.18
CA GLN A 207 -13.48 8.33 -19.40
C GLN A 207 -13.01 7.38 -18.31
N LEU A 208 -12.52 6.21 -18.70
CA LEU A 208 -11.99 5.22 -17.76
C LEU A 208 -10.51 5.51 -17.52
N VAL A 209 -10.15 5.81 -16.27
CA VAL A 209 -8.79 6.19 -15.90
C VAL A 209 -8.24 5.26 -14.84
N GLY A 210 -7.04 4.73 -15.07
CA GLY A 210 -6.33 3.91 -14.10
C GLY A 210 -6.08 4.64 -12.78
N THR A 211 -6.20 3.93 -11.65
CA THR A 211 -5.79 4.43 -10.34
C THR A 211 -4.95 3.42 -9.57
N ASP A 212 -3.93 3.91 -8.87
CA ASP A 212 -3.17 3.15 -7.88
C ASP A 212 -3.83 3.15 -6.50
N ASP A 213 -4.89 3.95 -6.33
CA ASP A 213 -5.58 4.21 -5.07
C ASP A 213 -6.84 3.34 -4.98
N LEU A 214 -6.79 2.30 -4.15
CA LEU A 214 -7.85 1.29 -4.04
C LEU A 214 -9.18 1.90 -3.59
N SER A 215 -9.15 2.89 -2.70
CA SER A 215 -10.38 3.57 -2.23
C SER A 215 -11.09 4.37 -3.33
N LYS A 216 -10.41 4.62 -4.45
CA LYS A 216 -10.99 5.30 -5.61
C LYS A 216 -11.52 4.34 -6.66
N HIS A 217 -11.46 3.03 -6.42
CA HIS A 217 -12.00 2.08 -7.39
C HIS A 217 -13.50 2.33 -7.62
N LEU A 218 -13.89 2.49 -8.88
CA LEU A 218 -15.23 2.81 -9.35
C LEU A 218 -15.75 4.18 -8.87
N LEU A 219 -14.86 5.07 -8.43
CA LEU A 219 -15.25 6.44 -8.10
C LEU A 219 -15.55 7.22 -9.38
N LEU A 220 -16.78 7.74 -9.48
CA LEU A 220 -17.25 8.61 -10.56
C LEU A 220 -17.03 10.09 -10.21
N ASP A 221 -16.15 10.78 -10.94
CA ASP A 221 -16.10 12.25 -10.95
C ASP A 221 -17.08 12.76 -12.00
N GLY A 222 -18.29 13.09 -11.57
CA GLY A 222 -19.35 13.58 -12.46
C GLY A 222 -19.01 14.89 -13.18
N LYS A 223 -18.10 15.72 -12.63
CA LYS A 223 -17.68 16.97 -13.26
C LYS A 223 -16.78 16.71 -14.46
N CYS A 224 -15.84 15.78 -14.33
CA CYS A 224 -14.91 15.42 -15.39
C CYS A 224 -15.37 14.22 -16.22
N ARG A 225 -16.50 13.60 -15.87
CA ARG A 225 -17.00 12.34 -16.44
C ARG A 225 -15.96 11.22 -16.36
N LEU A 226 -15.18 11.18 -15.29
CA LEU A 226 -14.12 10.18 -15.10
C LEU A 226 -14.61 9.06 -14.19
N VAL A 227 -14.27 7.82 -14.54
CA VAL A 227 -14.42 6.67 -13.64
C VAL A 227 -13.04 6.09 -13.37
N HIS A 228 -12.68 6.02 -12.09
CA HIS A 228 -11.39 5.50 -11.67
C HIS A 228 -11.40 3.97 -11.59
N ILE A 229 -10.50 3.31 -12.32
CA ILE A 229 -10.38 1.84 -12.34
C ILE A 229 -9.07 1.44 -11.69
N TYR A 230 -9.15 0.70 -10.59
CA TYR A 230 -7.96 0.19 -9.92
C TYR A 230 -7.35 -0.95 -10.74
N HIS A 231 -6.07 -0.83 -11.07
CA HIS A 231 -5.42 -1.75 -12.04
C HIS A 231 -4.39 -2.70 -11.44
N HIS A 232 -4.08 -2.62 -10.14
CA HIS A 232 -3.13 -3.54 -9.49
C HIS A 232 -3.79 -4.85 -9.06
N ALA A 233 -4.49 -5.52 -9.98
CA ALA A 233 -5.19 -6.77 -9.68
C ALA A 233 -4.25 -7.87 -9.15
N GLY A 234 -2.97 -7.86 -9.53
CA GLY A 234 -1.95 -8.76 -8.97
C GLY A 234 -1.78 -8.60 -7.46
N PHE A 235 -1.76 -7.36 -6.96
CA PHE A 235 -1.67 -7.06 -5.54
C PHE A 235 -2.86 -7.65 -4.77
N LEU A 236 -4.09 -7.40 -5.24
CA LEU A 236 -5.30 -7.93 -4.60
C LEU A 236 -5.32 -9.46 -4.59
N LYS A 237 -4.89 -10.10 -5.67
CA LYS A 237 -4.79 -11.57 -5.75
C LYS A 237 -3.87 -12.14 -4.67
N GLU A 238 -2.70 -11.55 -4.46
CA GLU A 238 -1.78 -12.01 -3.42
C GLU A 238 -2.32 -11.75 -2.01
N CYS A 239 -2.98 -10.61 -1.77
CA CYS A 239 -3.67 -10.35 -0.51
C CYS A 239 -4.73 -11.42 -0.20
N LEU A 240 -5.52 -11.83 -1.20
CA LEU A 240 -6.52 -12.88 -1.06
C LEU A 240 -5.89 -14.27 -0.84
N LEU A 241 -4.81 -14.59 -1.55
CA LEU A 241 -4.09 -15.87 -1.38
C LEU A 241 -3.56 -16.01 0.06
N ARG A 242 -2.93 -14.96 0.58
CA ARG A 242 -2.44 -14.93 1.97
C ARG A 242 -3.56 -15.21 2.98
N THR A 243 -4.72 -14.56 2.85
CA THR A 243 -5.86 -14.77 3.77
C THR A 243 -6.39 -16.21 3.71
N ARG A 244 -6.42 -16.84 2.52
CA ARG A 244 -6.85 -18.23 2.35
C ARG A 244 -5.87 -19.22 2.99
N GLU A 245 -4.57 -18.98 2.85
CA GLU A 245 -3.53 -19.82 3.44
C GLU A 245 -3.47 -19.66 4.97
N GLY A 246 -3.62 -18.43 5.48
CA GLY A 246 -3.72 -18.14 6.91
C GLY A 246 -4.95 -18.77 7.57
N GLY A 247 -6.11 -18.70 6.91
CA GLY A 247 -7.34 -19.37 7.38
C GLY A 247 -7.24 -20.90 7.40
N SER A 248 -6.45 -21.49 6.50
CA SER A 248 -6.18 -22.93 6.47
C SER A 248 -5.24 -23.36 7.61
N ARG A 249 -4.24 -22.54 7.95
CA ARG A 249 -3.36 -22.76 9.12
C ARG A 249 -4.10 -22.61 10.47
N ALA A 250 -5.05 -21.69 10.57
CA ALA A 250 -5.86 -21.50 11.79
C ALA A 250 -6.80 -22.68 12.05
N LYS A 251 -7.38 -23.30 11.01
CA LYS A 251 -8.24 -24.50 11.13
C LYS A 251 -7.48 -25.76 11.57
N ASN A 252 -6.18 -25.84 11.33
CA ASN A 252 -5.35 -26.97 11.73
C ASN A 252 -4.74 -26.83 13.14
N ARG A 253 -5.11 -25.77 13.88
CA ARG A 253 -4.65 -25.50 15.26
C ARG A 253 -5.77 -25.58 16.31
N SER A 254 -6.91 -26.21 16.00
CA SER A 254 -7.86 -26.59 17.04
C SER A 254 -7.18 -27.55 18.04
N PRO A 255 -7.26 -27.29 19.35
CA PRO A 255 -6.60 -28.12 20.34
C PRO A 255 -7.26 -29.49 20.36
N SER A 256 -6.43 -30.53 20.30
CA SER A 256 -6.81 -31.88 20.68
C SER A 256 -7.28 -31.86 22.12
N THR A 257 -8.59 -31.76 22.33
CA THR A 257 -9.21 -32.20 23.57
C THR A 257 -8.99 -33.70 23.66
N SER A 258 -8.06 -34.09 24.52
CA SER A 258 -7.93 -35.46 25.01
C SER A 258 -8.39 -35.49 26.47
N PRO A 259 -8.98 -36.62 26.89
CA PRO A 259 -9.99 -36.70 27.96
C PRO A 259 -9.47 -36.43 29.36
#